data_AF-A0A0F0IH96-F1
#
_entry.id   AF-A0A0F0IH96-F1
#
_cell.length_a   1.000
_cell.length_b   1.000
_cell.length_c   1.000
_cell.angle_alpha   90.00
_cell.angle_beta   90.00
_cell.angle_gamma   90.00
#
_symmetry.space_group_name_H-M   'P 1'
#
loop_
_entity.id
_entity.type
_entity.pdbx_description
1 polymer ?
#
loop_
_entity_poly.entity_id
_entity_poly.type
_entity_poly.pdbx_seq_one_letter_code
_entity_poly.pdbx_strand_id
1 'polypeptide(L)'
;MQENAEKGQPATSTATLAQDTGINEHKLEALLEYMAARQLVDHISYDEFAPNKLTRLLLTPLFMDGVLLHHDHFTPCFTALSSFLSSPEQRSTAFQLAHNTSGGLYDMQQAHPDMAKAFQNYLQLEHSCLPNWLTVVDFQSEFAENTCTDTVLFVDLGGGNGQQCLNLLTEYPNMKGRVILQDTPSVVQDALPNSCVERMGYDYLWSNR
;
A
#
# COMPACT_ATOMS: atom_id res chain seq x y z
N MET A 1 16.73 -1.15 16.40
CA MET A 1 18.12 -1.47 15.99
C MET A 1 18.68 -0.23 15.34
N GLN A 2 19.78 0.29 15.86
CA GLN A 2 20.46 1.42 15.23
C GLN A 2 21.25 0.87 14.04
N GLU A 3 20.90 1.29 12.84
CA GLU A 3 21.39 0.74 11.57
C GLU A 3 22.93 0.80 11.55
N ASN A 4 23.61 -0.32 11.32
CA ASN A 4 25.09 -0.37 11.24
C ASN A 4 25.65 0.55 10.12
N ALA A 5 24.80 1.02 9.20
CA ALA A 5 25.09 2.08 8.25
C ALA A 5 25.51 3.41 8.94
N GLU A 6 24.97 3.74 10.11
CA GLU A 6 25.36 4.92 10.88
C GLU A 6 26.75 4.79 11.52
N LYS A 7 27.31 3.57 11.59
CA LYS A 7 28.62 3.28 12.20
C LYS A 7 29.78 3.20 11.20
N GLY A 8 29.53 3.40 9.90
CA GLY A 8 30.58 3.37 8.88
C GLY A 8 31.23 1.99 8.67
N GLN A 9 30.59 0.90 9.11
CA GLN A 9 31.03 -0.46 8.80
C GLN A 9 30.35 -0.92 7.50
N PRO A 10 31.12 -1.19 6.43
CA PRO A 10 30.56 -1.43 5.10
C PRO A 10 29.90 -2.81 4.96
N ALA A 11 30.23 -3.79 5.80
CA ALA A 11 29.74 -5.16 5.71
C ALA A 11 29.45 -5.75 7.10
N THR A 12 28.57 -6.76 7.16
CA THR A 12 28.21 -7.49 8.39
C THR A 12 28.34 -8.99 8.13
N SER A 13 28.91 -9.73 9.08
CA SER A 13 29.10 -11.17 8.93
C SER A 13 27.80 -11.97 9.10
N THR A 14 27.71 -13.14 8.45
CA THR A 14 26.58 -14.07 8.59
C THR A 14 26.33 -14.43 10.05
N ALA A 15 27.37 -14.71 10.82
CA ALA A 15 27.25 -15.03 12.25
C ALA A 15 26.62 -13.89 13.06
N THR A 16 27.00 -12.64 12.77
CA THR A 16 26.42 -11.46 13.43
C THR A 16 24.95 -11.30 13.05
N LEU A 17 24.61 -11.43 11.77
CA LEU A 17 23.23 -11.36 11.31
C LEU A 17 22.38 -12.50 11.87
N ALA A 18 22.94 -13.71 12.02
CA ALA A 18 22.26 -14.86 12.62
C ALA A 18 21.95 -14.61 14.10
N GLN A 19 22.92 -14.04 14.84
CA GLN A 19 22.71 -13.63 16.23
C GLN A 19 21.62 -12.57 16.35
N ASP A 20 21.63 -11.55 15.49
CA ASP A 20 20.69 -10.42 15.53
C ASP A 20 19.26 -10.81 15.13
N THR A 21 19.12 -11.73 14.16
CA THR A 21 17.81 -12.17 13.63
C THR A 21 17.25 -13.40 14.33
N GLY A 22 18.09 -14.18 15.02
CA GLY A 22 17.74 -15.49 15.56
C GLY A 22 17.58 -16.60 14.52
N ILE A 23 17.89 -16.32 13.25
CA ILE A 23 17.85 -17.31 12.17
C ILE A 23 19.07 -18.22 12.27
N ASN A 24 18.90 -19.52 12.02
CA ASN A 24 20.03 -20.46 11.96
C ASN A 24 21.06 -19.99 10.91
N GLU A 25 22.31 -19.92 11.32
CA GLU A 25 23.41 -19.35 10.52
C GLU A 25 23.52 -19.97 9.13
N HIS A 26 23.48 -21.29 9.01
CA HIS A 26 23.60 -21.96 7.70
C HIS A 26 22.40 -21.69 6.78
N LYS A 27 21.19 -21.56 7.34
CA LYS A 27 20.01 -21.16 6.55
C LYS A 27 20.12 -19.70 6.10
N LEU A 28 20.66 -18.84 6.97
CA LEU A 28 20.85 -17.43 6.67
C LEU A 28 21.93 -17.23 5.61
N GLU A 29 23.03 -18.00 5.68
CA GLU A 29 24.08 -18.04 4.66
C GLU A 29 23.50 -18.34 3.28
N ALA A 30 22.76 -19.45 3.13
CA ALA A 30 22.13 -19.82 1.86
C ALA A 30 21.16 -18.74 1.33
N LEU A 31 20.43 -18.07 2.23
CA LEU A 31 19.55 -16.96 1.86
C LEU A 31 20.35 -15.73 1.39
N LEU A 32 21.39 -15.34 2.12
CA LEU A 32 22.23 -14.20 1.79
C LEU A 32 23.01 -14.42 0.48
N GLU A 33 23.49 -15.63 0.23
CA GLU A 33 24.11 -16.02 -1.06
C GLU A 33 23.12 -15.88 -2.22
N TYR A 34 21.89 -16.37 -2.05
CA TYR A 34 20.84 -16.17 -3.05
C TYR A 34 20.53 -14.68 -3.24
N MET A 35 20.38 -13.93 -2.16
CA MET A 35 20.12 -12.49 -2.20
C MET A 35 21.24 -11.75 -2.94
N ALA A 36 22.50 -12.09 -2.69
CA ALA A 36 23.64 -11.54 -3.41
C ALA A 36 23.62 -11.89 -4.90
N ALA A 37 23.33 -13.15 -5.25
CA ALA A 37 23.19 -13.57 -6.66
C ALA A 37 22.05 -12.83 -7.39
N ARG A 38 21.06 -12.33 -6.65
CA ARG A 38 19.95 -11.49 -7.15
C ARG A 38 20.17 -9.99 -6.96
N GLN A 39 21.36 -9.57 -6.53
CA GLN A 39 21.74 -8.16 -6.29
C GLN A 39 20.88 -7.46 -5.23
N LEU A 40 20.23 -8.21 -4.34
CA LEU A 40 19.45 -7.69 -3.21
C LEU A 40 20.35 -7.18 -2.08
N VAL A 41 21.57 -7.70 -1.97
CA VAL A 41 22.67 -7.27 -1.11
C VAL A 41 23.99 -7.42 -1.88
N ASP A 42 25.06 -6.79 -1.41
CA ASP A 42 26.40 -6.97 -1.97
C ASP A 42 27.16 -8.06 -1.18
N HIS A 43 27.77 -9.01 -1.87
CA HIS A 43 28.65 -10.03 -1.28
C HIS A 43 30.08 -9.50 -1.29
N ILE A 44 30.62 -9.24 -0.10
CA ILE A 44 31.91 -8.55 0.08
C ILE A 44 33.06 -9.54 0.23
N SER A 45 32.86 -10.55 1.08
CA SER A 45 33.79 -11.66 1.33
C SER A 45 33.01 -12.91 1.72
N TYR A 46 33.69 -14.05 1.90
CA TYR A 46 33.08 -15.38 2.09
C TYR A 46 31.89 -15.40 3.07
N ASP A 47 31.98 -14.66 4.19
CA ASP A 47 30.95 -14.60 5.22
C ASP A 47 30.40 -13.18 5.47
N GLU A 48 30.67 -12.21 4.60
CA GLU A 48 30.29 -10.80 4.82
C GLU A 48 29.44 -10.20 3.70
N PHE A 49 28.36 -9.53 4.11
CA PHE A 49 27.37 -8.91 3.22
C PHE A 49 27.13 -7.44 3.57
N ALA A 50 26.79 -6.64 2.56
CA ALA A 50 26.56 -5.21 2.68
C ALA A 50 25.22 -4.76 2.07
N PRO A 51 24.54 -3.76 2.66
CA PRO A 51 23.33 -3.20 2.07
C PRO A 51 23.66 -2.30 0.87
N ASN A 52 22.96 -2.52 -0.24
CA ASN A 52 23.07 -1.72 -1.45
C ASN A 52 21.84 -0.82 -1.66
N LYS A 53 21.74 -0.17 -2.84
CA LYS A 53 20.61 0.71 -3.15
C LYS A 53 19.27 -0.04 -3.13
N LEU A 54 19.24 -1.28 -3.62
CA LEU A 54 18.04 -2.10 -3.63
C LEU A 54 17.68 -2.57 -2.22
N THR A 55 18.66 -2.96 -1.39
CA THR A 55 18.42 -3.28 0.03
C THR A 55 17.71 -2.13 0.73
N ARG A 56 18.23 -0.90 0.57
CA ARG A 56 17.63 0.30 1.18
C ARG A 56 16.23 0.62 0.62
N LEU A 57 16.02 0.40 -0.67
CA LEU A 57 14.71 0.57 -1.30
C LEU A 57 13.67 -0.41 -0.71
N LEU A 58 14.05 -1.66 -0.47
CA LEU A 58 13.19 -2.69 0.12
C LEU A 58 12.81 -2.41 1.58
N LEU A 59 13.56 -1.53 2.26
CA LEU A 59 13.25 -1.06 3.61
C LEU A 59 12.34 0.18 3.63
N THR A 60 11.95 0.70 2.46
CA THR A 60 10.94 1.77 2.42
C THR A 60 9.56 1.24 2.78
N PRO A 61 8.68 2.05 3.40
CA PRO A 61 7.34 1.61 3.78
C PRO A 61 6.53 1.02 2.61
N LEU A 62 6.69 1.57 1.39
CA LEU A 62 6.01 1.08 0.19
C LEU A 62 6.34 -0.38 -0.10
N PHE A 63 7.63 -0.75 -0.04
CA PHE A 63 8.05 -2.12 -0.31
C PHE A 63 7.77 -3.05 0.87
N MET A 64 7.93 -2.59 2.11
CA MET A 64 7.61 -3.39 3.28
C MET A 64 6.12 -3.77 3.34
N ASP A 65 5.24 -2.78 3.22
CA ASP A 65 3.78 -3.00 3.18
C ASP A 65 3.40 -3.77 1.91
N GLY A 66 4.05 -3.47 0.78
CA GLY A 66 3.85 -4.17 -0.49
C GLY A 66 4.21 -5.65 -0.42
N VAL A 67 5.31 -6.03 0.22
CA VAL A 67 5.68 -7.44 0.42
C VAL A 67 4.63 -8.14 1.28
N LEU A 68 4.20 -7.55 2.39
CA LEU A 68 3.16 -8.14 3.24
C LEU A 68 1.87 -8.40 2.45
N LEU A 69 1.41 -7.44 1.65
CA LEU A 69 0.19 -7.60 0.85
C LEU A 69 0.34 -8.60 -0.29
N HIS A 70 1.42 -8.50 -1.06
CA HIS A 70 1.59 -9.35 -2.23
C HIS A 70 1.91 -10.78 -1.83
N HIS A 71 2.88 -10.97 -0.92
CA HIS A 71 3.31 -12.30 -0.50
C HIS A 71 2.24 -13.00 0.34
N ASP A 72 1.70 -12.34 1.37
CA ASP A 72 0.79 -13.02 2.31
C ASP A 72 -0.65 -13.03 1.82
N HIS A 73 -1.05 -12.09 0.95
CA HIS A 73 -2.47 -11.93 0.57
C HIS A 73 -2.76 -12.32 -0.88
N PHE A 74 -1.99 -11.82 -1.85
CA PHE A 74 -2.29 -12.01 -3.26
C PHE A 74 -1.65 -13.27 -3.86
N THR A 75 -0.40 -13.58 -3.53
CA THR A 75 0.30 -14.79 -4.01
C THR A 75 -0.48 -16.07 -3.73
N PRO A 76 -1.05 -16.30 -2.53
CA PRO A 76 -1.90 -17.47 -2.28
C PRO A 76 -3.07 -17.58 -3.26
N CYS A 77 -3.71 -16.44 -3.59
CA CYS A 77 -4.82 -16.40 -4.54
C CYS A 77 -4.40 -16.84 -5.94
N PHE A 78 -3.22 -16.39 -6.42
CA PHE A 78 -2.68 -16.82 -7.70
C PHE A 78 -2.33 -18.31 -7.71
N THR A 79 -1.74 -18.82 -6.62
CA THR A 79 -1.42 -20.25 -6.51
C THR A 79 -2.66 -21.14 -6.44
N ALA A 80 -3.73 -20.65 -5.81
CA ALA A 80 -5.01 -21.36 -5.70
C ALA A 80 -5.85 -21.30 -6.97
N LEU A 81 -5.54 -20.41 -7.91
CA LEU A 81 -6.38 -20.13 -9.09
C LEU A 81 -6.64 -21.39 -9.93
N SER A 82 -5.62 -22.20 -10.19
CA SER A 82 -5.78 -23.43 -10.99
C SER A 82 -6.70 -24.44 -10.30
N SER A 83 -6.53 -24.62 -8.98
CA SER A 83 -7.37 -25.50 -8.17
C SER A 83 -8.81 -24.99 -8.09
N PHE A 84 -8.99 -23.68 -7.93
CA PHE A 84 -10.29 -23.02 -7.95
C PHE A 84 -11.03 -23.27 -9.27
N LEU A 85 -10.38 -23.05 -10.42
CA LEU A 85 -10.99 -23.21 -11.73
C LEU A 85 -11.29 -24.67 -12.10
N SER A 86 -10.56 -25.62 -11.51
CA SER A 86 -10.72 -27.05 -11.79
C SER A 86 -11.65 -27.77 -10.81
N SER A 87 -12.03 -27.12 -9.71
CA SER A 87 -12.83 -27.72 -8.65
C SER A 87 -14.32 -27.43 -8.84
N PRO A 88 -15.21 -28.41 -8.60
CA PRO A 88 -16.64 -28.18 -8.51
C PRO A 88 -17.09 -27.56 -7.17
N GLU A 89 -16.16 -27.29 -6.23
CA GLU A 89 -16.47 -26.71 -4.91
C GLU A 89 -17.08 -25.31 -5.00
N GLN A 90 -17.99 -25.01 -4.06
CA GLN A 90 -18.86 -23.84 -4.03
C GLN A 90 -18.19 -22.52 -3.54
N ARG A 91 -16.86 -22.40 -3.57
CA ARG A 91 -16.25 -21.09 -3.25
C ARG A 91 -16.52 -20.13 -4.41
N SER A 92 -16.78 -18.87 -4.09
CA SER A 92 -17.13 -17.86 -5.11
C SER A 92 -15.91 -17.23 -5.76
N THR A 93 -14.74 -17.31 -5.12
CA THR A 93 -13.49 -16.71 -5.61
C THR A 93 -12.27 -17.56 -5.24
N ALA A 94 -11.17 -17.41 -5.99
CA ALA A 94 -9.87 -18.00 -5.63
C ALA A 94 -9.34 -17.46 -4.29
N PHE A 95 -9.73 -16.24 -3.90
CA PHE A 95 -9.40 -15.65 -2.60
C PHE A 95 -9.96 -16.47 -1.44
N GLN A 96 -11.25 -16.82 -1.52
CA GLN A 96 -11.92 -17.62 -0.50
C GLN A 96 -11.30 -19.02 -0.38
N LEU A 97 -10.87 -19.60 -1.50
CA LEU A 97 -10.16 -20.88 -1.50
C LEU A 97 -8.78 -20.75 -0.85
N ALA A 98 -7.99 -19.77 -1.27
CA ALA A 98 -6.62 -19.57 -0.79
C ALA A 98 -6.54 -19.28 0.71
N HIS A 99 -7.46 -18.45 1.22
CA HIS A 99 -7.49 -18.04 2.62
C HIS A 99 -8.45 -18.86 3.47
N ASN A 100 -9.06 -19.91 2.90
CA ASN A 100 -10.07 -20.73 3.55
C ASN A 100 -11.17 -19.92 4.28
N THR A 101 -11.65 -18.85 3.65
CA THR A 101 -12.61 -17.90 4.24
C THR A 101 -13.89 -17.83 3.40
N SER A 102 -15.04 -17.58 4.04
CA SER A 102 -16.28 -17.27 3.33
C SER A 102 -16.40 -15.78 2.97
N GLY A 103 -15.55 -14.93 3.54
CA GLY A 103 -15.54 -13.48 3.30
C GLY A 103 -14.70 -13.06 2.09
N GLY A 104 -14.70 -11.76 1.81
CA GLY A 104 -13.82 -11.12 0.84
C GLY A 104 -12.60 -10.46 1.47
N LEU A 105 -11.88 -9.70 0.64
CA LEU A 105 -10.72 -8.89 1.04
C LEU A 105 -11.05 -7.99 2.24
N TYR A 106 -12.16 -7.25 2.17
CA TYR A 106 -12.56 -6.31 3.21
C TYR A 106 -12.89 -6.99 4.56
N ASP A 107 -13.49 -8.18 4.54
CA ASP A 107 -13.76 -8.94 5.77
C ASP A 107 -12.46 -9.38 6.44
N MET A 108 -11.46 -9.79 5.65
CA MET A 108 -10.13 -10.15 6.15
C MET A 108 -9.39 -8.93 6.71
N GLN A 109 -9.52 -7.76 6.09
CA GLN A 109 -8.93 -6.53 6.60
C GLN A 109 -9.53 -6.13 7.96
N GLN A 110 -10.84 -6.28 8.15
CA GLN A 110 -11.47 -6.03 9.46
C GLN A 110 -10.95 -6.99 10.55
N ALA A 111 -10.68 -8.25 10.19
CA ALA A 111 -10.15 -9.25 11.12
C ALA A 111 -8.65 -9.06 11.44
N HIS A 112 -7.88 -8.39 10.57
CA HIS A 112 -6.43 -8.22 10.68
C HIS A 112 -6.02 -6.74 10.56
N PRO A 113 -6.07 -5.96 11.66
CA PRO A 113 -5.79 -4.52 11.65
C PRO A 113 -4.43 -4.14 11.06
N ASP A 114 -3.38 -4.93 11.30
CA ASP A 114 -2.05 -4.67 10.75
C ASP A 114 -2.03 -4.77 9.22
N MET A 115 -2.78 -5.73 8.66
CA MET A 115 -2.93 -5.90 7.22
C MET A 115 -3.80 -4.81 6.60
N ALA A 116 -4.87 -4.38 7.30
CA ALA A 116 -5.66 -3.24 6.88
C ALA A 116 -4.81 -1.97 6.78
N LYS A 117 -3.97 -1.73 7.79
CA LYS A 117 -3.03 -0.61 7.81
C LYS A 117 -2.01 -0.70 6.67
N ALA A 118 -1.38 -1.85 6.47
CA ALA A 118 -0.44 -2.06 5.37
C ALA A 118 -1.10 -1.82 4.00
N PHE A 119 -2.34 -2.30 3.82
CA PHE A 119 -3.10 -2.07 2.59
C PHE A 119 -3.36 -0.58 2.32
N GLN A 120 -3.84 0.15 3.33
CA GLN A 120 -4.09 1.58 3.21
C GLN A 120 -2.80 2.37 2.92
N ASN A 121 -1.72 2.07 3.64
CA ASN A 121 -0.42 2.69 3.43
C ASN A 121 0.12 2.41 2.03
N TYR A 122 0.07 1.15 1.58
CA TYR A 122 0.56 0.75 0.26
C TYR A 122 -0.16 1.51 -0.84
N LEU A 123 -1.50 1.53 -0.83
CA LEU A 123 -2.29 2.28 -1.82
C LEU A 123 -1.91 3.76 -1.85
N GLN A 124 -1.77 4.38 -0.67
CA GLN A 124 -1.38 5.80 -0.59
C GLN A 124 0.01 6.04 -1.18
N LEU A 125 0.98 5.21 -0.80
CA LEU A 125 2.37 5.38 -1.23
C LEU A 125 2.53 5.09 -2.72
N GLU A 126 1.88 4.05 -3.23
CA GLU A 126 1.87 3.74 -4.66
C GLU A 126 1.30 4.91 -5.46
N HIS A 127 0.14 5.45 -5.06
CA HIS A 127 -0.46 6.61 -5.70
C HIS A 127 0.45 7.85 -5.64
N SER A 128 1.21 8.05 -4.56
CA SER A 128 2.15 9.16 -4.44
C SER A 128 3.36 9.06 -5.39
N CYS A 129 3.68 7.85 -5.83
CA CYS A 129 4.77 7.58 -6.77
C CYS A 129 4.32 7.61 -8.24
N LEU A 130 3.02 7.59 -8.49
CA LEU A 130 2.45 7.64 -9.84
C LEU A 130 2.07 9.07 -10.23
N PRO A 131 2.10 9.41 -11.54
CA PRO A 131 1.60 10.69 -12.02
C PRO A 131 0.14 10.90 -11.59
N ASN A 132 -0.14 12.10 -11.09
CA ASN A 132 -1.50 12.49 -10.72
C ASN A 132 -2.38 12.63 -11.98
N TRP A 133 -3.66 12.27 -11.92
CA TRP A 133 -4.62 12.47 -13.01
C TRP A 133 -4.74 13.94 -13.45
N LEU A 134 -4.47 14.89 -12.55
CA LEU A 134 -4.38 16.33 -12.83
C LEU A 134 -3.24 16.72 -13.78
N THR A 135 -2.29 15.82 -14.03
CA THR A 135 -1.26 16.04 -15.06
C THR A 135 -1.79 15.87 -16.48
N VAL A 136 -2.97 15.26 -16.63
CA VAL A 136 -3.62 14.99 -17.91
C VAL A 136 -4.91 15.77 -18.07
N VAL A 137 -5.67 15.94 -16.99
CA VAL A 137 -6.93 16.68 -16.98
C VAL A 137 -6.68 18.12 -16.52
N ASP A 138 -6.99 19.09 -17.38
CA ASP A 138 -6.99 20.50 -16.98
C ASP A 138 -8.30 20.80 -16.25
N PHE A 139 -8.35 20.39 -14.99
CA PHE A 139 -9.58 20.43 -14.21
C PHE A 139 -10.15 21.85 -14.09
N GLN A 140 -9.28 22.86 -14.05
CA GLN A 140 -9.71 24.24 -13.93
C GLN A 140 -10.47 24.71 -15.17
N SER A 141 -9.94 24.48 -16.38
CA SER A 141 -10.62 24.92 -17.60
C SER A 141 -11.84 24.07 -17.94
N GLU A 142 -11.79 22.77 -17.63
CA GLU A 142 -12.87 21.84 -17.99
C GLU A 142 -14.07 21.93 -17.03
N PHE A 143 -13.84 22.10 -15.73
CA PHE A 143 -14.89 21.94 -14.71
C PHE A 143 -15.05 23.14 -13.77
N ALA A 144 -14.01 23.96 -13.61
CA ALA A 144 -14.01 25.06 -12.63
C ALA A 144 -14.18 26.46 -13.24
N GLU A 145 -14.42 26.57 -14.55
CA GLU A 145 -14.73 27.86 -15.16
C GLU A 145 -16.12 28.36 -14.70
N ASN A 146 -16.17 29.61 -14.24
CA ASN A 146 -17.39 30.30 -13.82
C ASN A 146 -18.15 29.65 -12.64
N THR A 147 -17.46 28.92 -11.78
CA THR A 147 -18.03 28.37 -10.54
C THR A 147 -18.10 29.41 -9.41
N CYS A 148 -18.94 29.15 -8.42
CA CYS A 148 -19.02 29.93 -7.18
C CYS A 148 -18.73 29.07 -5.96
N THR A 149 -18.67 29.68 -4.78
CA THR A 149 -18.36 28.98 -3.52
C THR A 149 -19.36 27.89 -3.15
N ASP A 150 -20.60 27.98 -3.63
CA ASP A 150 -21.65 27.01 -3.32
C ASP A 150 -21.72 25.85 -4.33
N THR A 151 -21.04 25.97 -5.47
CA THR A 151 -21.00 24.93 -6.51
C THR A 151 -20.32 23.69 -5.97
N VAL A 152 -21.00 22.53 -6.01
CA VAL A 152 -20.34 21.23 -5.77
C VAL A 152 -19.49 20.90 -6.98
N LEU A 153 -18.18 20.94 -6.80
CA LEU A 153 -17.23 20.90 -7.91
C LEU A 153 -16.54 19.55 -8.04
N PHE A 154 -16.20 18.93 -6.92
CA PHE A 154 -15.60 17.60 -6.91
C PHE A 154 -16.18 16.77 -5.77
N VAL A 155 -16.59 15.54 -6.10
CA VAL A 155 -17.03 14.54 -5.13
C VAL A 155 -16.16 13.30 -5.30
N ASP A 156 -15.33 13.03 -4.30
CA ASP A 156 -14.45 11.87 -4.26
C ASP A 156 -15.19 10.68 -3.62
N LEU A 157 -15.85 9.88 -4.46
CA LEU A 157 -16.63 8.71 -4.06
C LEU A 157 -15.73 7.50 -3.78
N GLY A 158 -15.75 6.99 -2.55
CA GLY A 158 -14.80 5.97 -2.11
C GLY A 158 -13.36 6.53 -2.04
N GLY A 159 -13.24 7.82 -1.71
CA GLY A 159 -11.97 8.55 -1.76
C GLY A 159 -10.97 8.19 -0.67
N GLY A 160 -11.31 7.25 0.22
CA GLY A 160 -10.44 6.81 1.30
C GLY A 160 -10.08 7.95 2.25
N ASN A 161 -8.77 8.18 2.43
CA ASN A 161 -8.27 9.24 3.31
C ASN A 161 -8.39 10.66 2.73
N GLY A 162 -8.90 10.82 1.50
CA GLY A 162 -9.09 12.11 0.83
C GLY A 162 -7.86 12.67 0.11
N GLN A 163 -6.87 11.83 -0.21
CA GLN A 163 -5.65 12.29 -0.89
C GLN A 163 -5.94 12.99 -2.23
N GLN A 164 -6.93 12.54 -3.00
CA GLN A 164 -7.25 13.16 -4.29
C GLN A 164 -7.88 14.55 -4.11
N CYS A 165 -8.76 14.72 -3.11
CA CYS A 165 -9.27 16.04 -2.71
C CYS A 165 -8.14 17.01 -2.37
N LEU A 166 -7.13 16.55 -1.60
CA LEU A 166 -5.98 17.39 -1.25
C LEU A 166 -5.13 17.75 -2.45
N ASN A 167 -4.89 16.78 -3.34
CA ASN A 167 -4.10 17.02 -4.53
C ASN A 167 -4.77 18.07 -5.42
N LEU A 168 -6.09 17.99 -5.60
CA LEU A 168 -6.87 18.97 -6.36
C LEU A 168 -6.77 20.37 -5.76
N LEU A 169 -6.91 20.50 -4.45
CA LEU A 169 -6.80 21.80 -3.75
C LEU A 169 -5.37 22.33 -3.73
N THR A 170 -4.36 21.46 -3.78
CA THR A 170 -2.95 21.85 -3.84
C THR A 170 -2.58 22.40 -5.21
N GLU A 171 -3.08 21.75 -6.28
CA GLU A 171 -2.86 22.19 -7.66
C GLU A 171 -3.63 23.48 -7.97
N TYR A 172 -4.88 23.59 -7.50
CA TYR A 172 -5.75 24.73 -7.75
C TYR A 172 -6.23 25.43 -6.46
N PRO A 173 -5.33 26.11 -5.72
CA PRO A 173 -5.65 26.67 -4.41
C PRO A 173 -6.67 27.80 -4.43
N ASN A 174 -6.88 28.44 -5.58
CA ASN A 174 -7.82 29.57 -5.76
C ASN A 174 -9.15 29.16 -6.39
N MET A 175 -9.36 27.86 -6.59
CA MET A 175 -10.57 27.32 -7.20
C MET A 175 -11.80 27.63 -6.32
N LYS A 176 -12.90 28.01 -6.96
CA LYS A 176 -14.17 28.27 -6.26
C LYS A 176 -15.05 27.04 -6.37
N GLY A 177 -15.58 26.58 -5.25
CA GLY A 177 -16.47 25.44 -5.19
C GLY A 177 -16.15 24.53 -4.02
N ARG A 178 -17.04 23.57 -3.82
CA ARG A 178 -17.00 22.60 -2.74
C ARG A 178 -16.33 21.33 -3.22
N VAL A 179 -15.41 20.84 -2.40
CA VAL A 179 -14.73 19.56 -2.56
C VAL A 179 -15.22 18.63 -1.46
N ILE A 180 -15.86 17.53 -1.83
CA ILE A 180 -16.53 16.63 -0.90
C ILE A 180 -15.86 15.25 -0.96
N LEU A 181 -15.35 14.79 0.17
CA LEU A 181 -14.92 13.41 0.37
C LEU A 181 -16.10 12.56 0.83
N GLN A 182 -16.38 11.47 0.10
CA GLN A 182 -17.39 10.48 0.46
C GLN A 182 -16.77 9.10 0.62
N ASP A 183 -16.94 8.52 1.80
CA ASP A 183 -16.57 7.13 2.10
C ASP A 183 -17.41 6.65 3.29
N THR A 184 -17.26 5.38 3.68
CA THR A 184 -17.89 4.83 4.89
C THR A 184 -17.59 5.72 6.11
N PRO A 185 -18.52 5.83 7.09
CA PRO A 185 -18.33 6.70 8.25
C PRO A 185 -17.03 6.45 9.02
N SER A 186 -16.58 5.20 9.12
CA SER A 186 -15.31 4.83 9.74
C SER A 186 -14.11 5.38 8.99
N VAL A 187 -14.10 5.29 7.64
CA VAL A 187 -12.98 5.77 6.82
C VAL A 187 -12.91 7.30 6.83
N VAL A 188 -14.06 7.98 6.75
CA VAL A 188 -14.12 9.45 6.76
C VAL A 188 -13.64 10.06 8.09
N GLN A 189 -13.79 9.34 9.21
CA GLN A 189 -13.27 9.78 10.51
C GLN A 189 -11.73 9.86 10.50
N ASP A 190 -11.07 8.89 9.86
CA ASP A 190 -9.61 8.79 9.77
C ASP A 190 -9.01 9.58 8.60
N ALA A 191 -9.82 10.30 7.83
CA ALA A 191 -9.38 11.09 6.70
C ALA A 191 -8.44 12.25 7.08
N LEU A 192 -7.63 12.69 6.12
CA LEU A 192 -6.62 13.72 6.30
C LEU A 192 -7.24 15.08 6.70
N PRO A 193 -6.73 15.77 7.74
CA PRO A 193 -7.30 17.03 8.22
C PRO A 193 -7.13 18.14 7.19
N ASN A 194 -8.24 18.63 6.63
CA ASN A 194 -8.28 19.82 5.79
C ASN A 194 -9.66 20.49 5.88
N SER A 195 -9.69 21.77 6.24
CA SER A 195 -10.93 22.54 6.42
C SER A 195 -11.66 22.87 5.12
N CYS A 196 -10.97 22.79 3.98
CA CYS A 196 -11.55 23.03 2.65
C CYS A 196 -12.16 21.77 2.02
N VAL A 197 -12.02 20.60 2.67
CA VAL A 197 -12.64 19.34 2.24
C VAL A 197 -13.82 19.05 3.16
N GLU A 198 -15.01 19.01 2.57
CA GLU A 198 -16.21 18.58 3.26
C GLU A 198 -16.21 17.05 3.38
N ARG A 199 -16.41 16.56 4.59
CA ARG A 199 -16.39 15.13 4.90
C ARG A 199 -17.80 14.60 5.05
N MET A 200 -18.16 13.60 4.26
CA MET A 200 -19.50 13.05 4.26
C MET A 200 -19.45 11.52 4.33
N GLY A 201 -19.89 10.96 5.47
CA GLY A 201 -20.08 9.53 5.62
C GLY A 201 -21.17 9.04 4.66
N TYR A 202 -20.80 8.22 3.69
CA TYR A 202 -21.67 7.69 2.66
C TYR A 202 -21.21 6.28 2.24
N ASP A 203 -22.10 5.30 2.45
CA ASP A 203 -21.90 3.94 1.93
C ASP A 203 -22.51 3.87 0.52
N TYR A 204 -21.65 3.93 -0.49
CA TYR A 204 -22.04 3.91 -1.90
C TYR A 204 -22.40 2.50 -2.41
N LEU A 205 -22.16 1.45 -1.62
CA LEU A 205 -22.57 0.08 -1.92
C LEU A 205 -23.92 -0.26 -1.29
N TRP A 206 -24.33 0.49 -0.26
CA TRP A 206 -25.63 0.36 0.36
C TRP A 206 -26.71 1.08 -0.45
N SER A 207 -27.30 0.36 -1.40
CA SER A 207 -28.62 0.70 -1.96
C SER A 207 -29.68 -0.09 -1.21
N ASN A 208 -30.75 0.57 -0.71
CA ASN A 208 -31.98 -0.09 -0.24
C ASN A 208 -32.35 -1.26 -1.18
N ARG A 209 -32.09 -2.49 -0.75
CA ARG A 209 -32.68 -3.71 -1.31
C ARG A 209 -33.62 -4.29 -0.27
#